data_AF-A0A351Y3N6-F1
#
_entry.id   AF-A0A351Y3N6-F1
#
_cell.length_a   1.000
_cell.length_b   1.000
_cell.length_c   1.000
_cell.angle_alpha   90.00
_cell.angle_beta   90.00
_cell.angle_gamma   90.00
#
_symmetry.space_group_name_H-M   'P 1'
#
loop_
_entity.id
_entity.type
_entity.pdbx_description
1 polymer ?
#
loop_
_entity_poly.entity_id
_entity_poly.type
_entity_poly.pdbx_seq_one_letter_code
_entity_poly.pdbx_strand_id
1 'polypeptide(L)'
;MLDFASAYSNLTTSTPAVVNPILEVRSRDGSILYQKTGQNLKIQIIKPGIISLIWKILSDTANRIPGWENKFTVSGLTYALKT
;
A
#
# COMPACT_ATOMS: atom_id res chain seq x y z
N MET A 1 -11.80 2.11 4.77
CA MET A 1 -10.40 1.81 5.18
C MET A 1 -9.64 1.04 4.10
N LEU A 2 -10.14 -0.10 3.62
CA LEU A 2 -9.52 -0.89 2.55
C LEU A 2 -9.29 -0.10 1.25
N ASP A 3 -10.25 0.74 0.86
CA ASP A 3 -10.13 1.57 -0.35
C ASP A 3 -9.02 2.62 -0.21
N PHE A 4 -8.88 3.23 0.98
CA PHE A 4 -7.79 4.15 1.28
C PHE A 4 -6.44 3.44 1.24
N ALA A 5 -6.29 2.29 1.90
CA ALA A 5 -5.07 1.50 1.84
C ALA A 5 -4.73 1.10 0.39
N SER A 6 -5.75 0.75 -0.40
CA SER A 6 -5.59 0.47 -1.80
C SER A 6 -5.27 1.71 -2.66
N ALA A 7 -5.59 2.92 -2.22
CA ALA A 7 -5.17 4.13 -2.89
C ALA A 7 -3.66 4.36 -2.67
N TYR A 8 -3.19 4.21 -1.42
CA TYR A 8 -1.77 4.32 -1.07
C TYR A 8 -0.89 3.27 -1.76
N SER A 9 -1.40 2.10 -2.13
CA SER A 9 -0.62 1.11 -2.89
C SER A 9 -0.16 1.61 -4.26
N ASN A 10 -0.85 2.61 -4.85
CA ASN A 10 -0.41 3.25 -6.09
C ASN A 10 0.84 4.13 -5.90
N LEU A 11 1.15 4.52 -4.66
CA LEU A 11 2.29 5.38 -4.32
C LEU A 11 3.54 4.59 -3.89
N THR A 12 3.41 3.30 -3.61
CA THR A 12 4.50 2.48 -3.05
C THR A 12 5.18 1.59 -4.09
N THR A 13 4.55 1.33 -5.24
CA THR A 13 5.09 0.46 -6.29
C THR A 13 4.63 0.88 -7.69
N SER A 14 5.42 0.56 -8.71
CA SER A 14 5.05 0.75 -10.12
C SER A 14 3.98 -0.23 -10.59
N THR A 15 3.79 -1.35 -9.87
CA THR A 15 2.82 -2.41 -10.18
C THR A 15 1.89 -2.65 -8.99
N PRO A 16 0.94 -1.73 -8.71
CA PRO A 16 0.06 -1.86 -7.56
C PRO A 16 -0.81 -3.12 -7.68
N ALA A 17 -0.97 -3.86 -6.59
CA ALA A 17 -1.88 -5.01 -6.54
C ALA A 17 -3.25 -4.62 -5.99
N VAL A 18 -4.29 -5.36 -6.40
CA VAL A 18 -5.61 -5.29 -5.77
C VAL A 18 -5.52 -5.85 -4.36
N VAL A 19 -5.89 -5.04 -3.37
CA VAL A 19 -5.97 -5.50 -1.99
C VAL A 19 -7.15 -6.47 -1.89
N ASN A 20 -6.83 -7.74 -1.67
CA ASN A 20 -7.81 -8.79 -1.41
C ASN A 20 -7.33 -9.58 -0.18
N PRO A 21 -8.10 -9.57 0.93
CA PRO A 21 -7.73 -10.24 2.16
C PRO A 21 -7.92 -11.77 2.10
N ILE A 22 -8.70 -12.29 1.15
CA ILE A 22 -8.95 -13.72 1.01
C ILE A 22 -7.82 -14.34 0.18
N LEU A 23 -7.10 -15.30 0.77
CA LEU A 23 -6.04 -16.06 0.09
C LEU A 23 -6.58 -17.33 -0.56
N GLU A 24 -7.44 -18.06 0.15
CA GLU A 24 -7.98 -19.33 -0.30
C GLU A 24 -9.32 -19.61 0.39
N VAL A 25 -10.23 -20.26 -0.32
CA VAL A 25 -11.48 -20.80 0.22
C VAL A 25 -11.55 -22.27 -0.14
N ARG A 26 -11.82 -23.12 0.85
CA ARG A 26 -12.01 -24.56 0.66
C ARG A 26 -13.43 -24.98 1.01
N SER A 27 -13.93 -25.98 0.30
CA SER A 27 -15.14 -26.71 0.66
C SER A 27 -14.87 -27.65 1.85
N ARG A 28 -15.94 -28.17 2.47
CA ARG A 28 -15.85 -29.14 3.57
C ARG A 28 -15.13 -30.44 3.18
N ASP A 29 -15.14 -30.79 1.90
CA ASP A 29 -14.44 -31.95 1.35
C ASP A 29 -12.95 -31.69 1.06
N GLY A 30 -12.45 -30.48 1.33
CA GLY A 30 -11.07 -30.08 1.12
C GLY A 30 -10.75 -29.56 -0.29
N SER A 31 -11.71 -29.58 -1.21
CA SER A 31 -11.55 -29.01 -2.56
C SER A 31 -11.39 -27.48 -2.51
N ILE A 32 -10.54 -26.94 -3.40
CA ILE A 32 -10.28 -25.50 -3.49
C ILE A 32 -11.41 -24.86 -4.30
N LEU A 33 -12.18 -23.97 -3.66
CA LEU A 33 -13.24 -23.19 -4.29
C LEU A 33 -12.74 -21.84 -4.81
N TYR A 34 -11.73 -21.28 -4.16
CA TYR A 34 -11.09 -20.04 -4.55
C TYR A 34 -9.64 -20.06 -4.11
N GLN A 35 -8.74 -19.59 -4.96
CA GLN A 35 -7.36 -19.32 -4.59
C GLN A 35 -6.90 -18.03 -5.24
N LYS A 36 -6.28 -17.15 -4.45
CA LYS A 36 -5.76 -15.89 -4.92
C LYS A 36 -4.53 -16.16 -5.79
N THR A 37 -4.68 -15.90 -7.08
CA THR A 37 -3.54 -15.90 -8.01
C THR A 37 -2.87 -14.53 -7.99
N GLY A 38 -1.55 -14.49 -8.18
CA GLY A 38 -0.73 -13.27 -8.14
C GLY A 38 -1.01 -12.26 -9.26
N GLN A 39 -2.04 -12.48 -10.08
CA GLN A 39 -2.31 -11.73 -11.31
C GLN A 39 -3.26 -10.54 -11.13
N ASN A 40 -3.70 -10.24 -9.90
CA ASN A 40 -4.61 -9.13 -9.64
C ASN A 40 -3.81 -7.81 -9.53
N LEU A 41 -3.12 -7.44 -10.60
CA LEU A 41 -2.45 -6.14 -10.72
C LEU A 41 -3.47 -5.08 -11.14
N LYS A 42 -3.28 -3.87 -10.62
CA LYS A 42 -4.01 -2.68 -10.99
C LYS A 42 -3.23 -1.90 -12.03
N ILE A 43 -3.97 -1.22 -12.90
CA ILE A 43 -3.38 -0.24 -13.81
C ILE A 43 -2.82 0.88 -12.95
N GLN A 44 -1.53 1.16 -13.11
CA GLN A 44 -0.90 2.31 -12.47
C GLN A 44 -1.41 3.59 -13.13
N ILE A 45 -2.14 4.39 -12.36
CA ILE A 45 -2.77 5.64 -12.84
C ILE A 45 -1.88 6.87 -12.63
N ILE A 46 -0.86 6.78 -11.78
CA ILE A 46 0.03 7.90 -11.44
C ILE A 46 1.35 7.76 -12.20
N LYS A 47 1.80 8.84 -12.85
CA LYS A 47 3.09 8.85 -13.54
C LYS A 47 4.24 8.69 -12.53
N PRO A 48 5.34 7.97 -12.86
CA PRO A 48 6.44 7.71 -11.93
C PRO A 48 7.02 8.96 -11.25
N GLY A 49 7.25 10.04 -12.01
CA GLY A 49 7.79 11.29 -11.43
C GLY A 49 6.86 11.95 -10.40
N ILE A 50 5.54 11.83 -10.59
CA ILE A 50 4.54 12.33 -9.64
C ILE A 50 4.54 11.45 -8.38
N ILE A 51 4.64 10.13 -8.53
CA ILE A 51 4.79 9.20 -7.40
C ILE A 51 5.99 9.59 -6.55
N SER A 52 7.16 9.79 -7.17
CA SER A 52 8.38 10.19 -6.46
C SER A 52 8.23 11.51 -5.70
N LEU A 53 7.55 12.50 -6.31
CA LEU A 53 7.30 13.80 -5.69
C LEU A 53 6.36 13.66 -4.48
N ILE A 54 5.23 12.98 -4.65
CA ILE A 54 4.27 12.75 -3.56
C ILE A 54 4.92 11.97 -2.43
N TRP A 55 5.67 10.92 -2.75
CA TRP A 55 6.37 10.12 -1.76
C TRP A 55 7.35 10.97 -0.95
N LYS A 56 8.15 11.82 -1.62
CA LYS A 56 9.06 12.75 -0.94
C LYS A 56 8.31 13.65 0.05
N ILE A 57 7.22 14.28 -0.39
CA ILE A 57 6.40 15.18 0.44
C ILE A 57 5.86 14.44 1.67
N LEU A 58 5.28 13.26 1.46
CA LEU A 58 4.67 12.46 2.53
C LEU A 58 5.70 11.83 3.48
N SER A 59 6.92 11.62 3.00
CA SER A 59 8.02 11.02 3.77
C SER A 59 8.77 12.00 4.66
N ASP A 60 8.70 13.30 4.31
CA ASP A 60 9.39 14.36 5.02
C ASP A 60 8.86 14.49 6.45
N THR A 61 9.77 14.43 7.42
CA THR A 61 9.43 14.58 8.84
C THR A 61 8.84 15.95 9.15
N ALA A 62 9.24 16.99 8.41
CA ALA A 62 8.71 18.34 8.57
C ALA A 62 7.24 18.47 8.17
N ASN A 63 6.74 17.58 7.31
CA ASN A 63 5.35 17.55 6.86
C ASN A 63 4.46 16.65 7.74
N ARG A 64 5.03 16.03 8.79
CA ARG A 64 4.28 15.19 9.72
C ARG A 64 3.43 16.04 10.65
N ILE A 65 2.44 15.37 11.24
CA ILE A 65 1.59 15.98 12.27
C ILE A 65 2.46 16.29 13.49
N PRO A 66 2.28 17.46 14.12
CA PRO A 66 2.96 17.79 15.37
C PRO A 66 2.86 16.66 16.40
N GLY A 67 4.00 16.21 16.91
CA GLY A 67 4.12 15.15 17.91
C GLY A 67 4.27 13.72 17.33
N TRP A 68 4.30 13.55 16.01
CA TRP A 68 4.56 12.27 15.33
C TRP A 68 5.99 12.15 14.78
N GLU A 69 6.77 13.23 14.82
CA GLU A 69 8.10 13.34 14.20
C GLU A 69 9.04 12.24 14.71
N ASN A 70 8.93 11.91 15.99
CA ASN A 70 9.78 10.93 16.68
C ASN A 70 9.07 9.60 17.01
N LYS A 71 7.76 9.49 16.74
CA LYS A 71 6.98 8.29 17.11
C LYS A 71 7.01 7.19 16.06
N PHE A 72 7.24 7.57 14.80
CA PHE A 72 7.27 6.66 13.65
C PHE A 72 8.64 6.72 12.98
N THR A 73 9.66 6.41 13.77
CA THR A 73 11.05 6.43 13.33
C THR A 73 11.64 5.07 13.63
N VAL A 74 11.68 4.22 12.62
CA VAL A 74 12.32 2.90 12.69
C VAL A 74 13.57 2.98 11.83
N SER A 75 14.72 2.62 12.41
CA SER A 75 16.00 2.67 11.71
C SER A 75 15.94 1.86 10.41
N GLY A 76 16.38 2.46 9.30
CA GLY A 76 16.36 1.84 7.97
C GLY A 76 15.00 1.85 7.25
N LEU A 77 13.94 2.40 7.86
CA LEU A 77 12.63 2.52 7.24
C LEU A 77 12.21 3.98 7.08
N THR A 78 11.71 4.32 5.90
CA THR A 78 11.11 5.62 5.61
C THR A 78 9.60 5.48 5.48
N TYR A 79 8.87 6.24 6.30
CA TYR A 79 7.41 6.23 6.31
C TYR A 79 6.86 7.43 5.56
N ALA A 80 5.96 7.16 4.60
CA ALA A 80 5.13 8.16 3.95
C ALA A 80 3.74 8.16 4.61
N LEU A 81 3.35 9.26 5.26
CA LEU A 81 2.18 9.31 6.13
C LEU A 81 1.29 10.52 5.81
N LYS A 82 -0.02 10.36 5.96
CA LYS A 82 -1.00 11.45 5.90
C LYS A 82 -2.28 11.08 6.65
N THR A 83 -2.89 12.05 7.33
CA THR A 83 -4.22 11.97 7.95
C THR A 83 -5.31 12.53 7.07
#